data_AF-A0A1I5NCT4-F1
#
_entry.id   AF-A0A1I5NCT4-F1
#
_cell.length_a   1.000
_cell.length_b   1.000
_cell.length_c   1.000
_cell.angle_alpha   90.00
_cell.angle_beta   90.00
_cell.angle_gamma   90.00
#
_symmetry.space_group_name_H-M   'P 1'
#
loop_
_entity.id
_entity.type
_entity.pdbx_description
1 polymer ?
#
loop_
_entity_poly.entity_id
_entity_poly.type
_entity_poly.pdbx_seq_one_letter_code
_entity_poly.pdbx_strand_id
1 'polypeptide(L)'
;MTHSAADDKPPPHADRRMLPADPTSEEARLRYEMPPAGPRVQHVRRHLPPTLLAEPRVIKAVRRIEQDLPHDHHLAELARANGLSPFHFHRLFAEVMGEALSGFIRRQRLDAAAIRLAASELSMLEIGTVAGYGSLAAFSRAFQRQFGVAPTVYQPAARAAVRPPVPEQLAMADRVRLERWEIRPLVGLRFHGGYDQAECYWARFADEVRLRLGLDPDTLECYALIRDNPLITPQGLIRYDCCFADPGLPEELPAPFARLPPMQISRCATLLLEAPYRKVFAAYRAIANVWTARHGEHFAEAPAMERYHAPPWRRMGQVQSFSIMVMLI
;
A
#
# COMPACT_ATOMS: atom_id res chain seq x y z
N MET A 1 36.92 -3.06 -43.33
CA MET A 1 35.74 -2.45 -42.68
C MET A 1 35.27 -3.41 -41.61
N THR A 2 35.80 -3.24 -40.41
CA THR A 2 35.50 -4.05 -39.22
C THR A 2 34.44 -3.31 -38.41
N HIS A 3 33.24 -3.87 -38.30
CA HIS A 3 32.21 -3.35 -37.40
C HIS A 3 32.38 -4.03 -36.04
N SER A 4 32.70 -3.20 -35.04
CA SER A 4 32.87 -3.56 -33.64
C SER A 4 31.49 -3.75 -33.01
N ALA A 5 31.30 -4.91 -32.38
CA ALA A 5 30.19 -5.15 -31.48
C ALA A 5 30.41 -4.31 -30.21
N ALA A 6 29.52 -3.34 -29.99
CA ALA A 6 29.46 -2.59 -28.74
C ALA A 6 28.68 -3.42 -27.70
N ASP A 7 29.33 -3.66 -26.57
CA ASP A 7 28.81 -4.27 -25.36
C ASP A 7 27.50 -3.59 -24.90
N ASP A 8 26.38 -4.31 -24.97
CA ASP A 8 25.14 -3.96 -24.27
C ASP A 8 25.21 -4.53 -22.85
N LYS A 9 25.89 -3.80 -21.96
CA LYS A 9 25.93 -4.14 -20.54
C LYS A 9 24.69 -3.56 -19.86
N PRO A 10 23.83 -4.38 -19.22
CA PRO A 10 22.62 -3.88 -18.58
C PRO A 10 22.95 -2.96 -17.40
N PRO A 11 22.08 -1.98 -17.08
CA PRO A 11 22.33 -0.99 -16.04
C PRO A 11 22.46 -1.65 -14.64
N PRO A 12 23.27 -1.07 -13.74
CA PRO A 12 23.66 -1.72 -12.48
C PRO A 12 22.60 -1.59 -11.38
N HIS A 13 21.32 -1.86 -11.66
CA HIS A 13 20.26 -1.99 -10.63
C HIS A 13 19.16 -3.00 -11.02
N ALA A 14 19.36 -3.80 -12.07
CA ALA A 14 18.45 -4.89 -12.39
C ALA A 14 18.59 -6.00 -11.34
N ASP A 15 17.69 -5.98 -10.37
CA ASP A 15 17.54 -6.98 -9.33
C ASP A 15 17.19 -8.34 -9.97
N ARG A 16 18.22 -9.16 -10.22
CA ARG A 16 18.17 -10.43 -10.98
C ARG A 16 17.23 -11.51 -10.38
N ARG A 17 16.49 -11.21 -9.30
CA ARG A 17 15.55 -12.13 -8.65
C ARG A 17 14.08 -11.73 -8.73
N MET A 18 13.73 -10.55 -9.25
CA MET A 18 12.35 -10.29 -9.63
C MET A 18 12.10 -10.91 -11.00
N LEU A 19 11.56 -12.13 -11.00
CA LEU A 19 11.01 -12.71 -12.21
C LEU A 19 9.95 -11.74 -12.75
N PRO A 20 9.93 -11.45 -14.07
CA PRO A 20 8.79 -10.77 -14.66
C PRO A 20 7.54 -11.57 -14.26
N ALA A 21 6.51 -10.90 -13.74
CA ALA A 21 5.30 -11.60 -13.36
C ALA A 21 4.82 -12.37 -14.60
N ASP A 22 4.68 -13.68 -14.46
CA ASP A 22 4.18 -14.51 -15.53
C ASP A 22 2.77 -14.00 -15.88
N PRO A 23 2.54 -13.47 -17.10
CA PRO A 23 1.24 -12.93 -17.50
C PRO A 23 0.16 -14.02 -17.54
N THR A 24 0.57 -15.30 -17.51
CA THR A 24 -0.31 -16.47 -17.43
C THR A 24 -0.51 -16.98 -15.99
N SER A 25 0.16 -16.38 -15.00
CA SER A 25 -0.02 -16.76 -13.60
C SER A 25 -1.44 -16.49 -13.14
N GLU A 26 -1.87 -17.27 -12.16
CA GLU A 26 -3.19 -17.10 -11.57
C GLU A 26 -3.32 -15.75 -10.81
N GLU A 27 -2.19 -15.20 -10.37
CA GLU A 27 -2.00 -13.90 -9.70
C GLU A 27 -2.13 -12.72 -10.67
N ALA A 28 -1.92 -12.91 -11.98
CA ALA A 28 -2.10 -11.86 -12.99
C ALA A 28 -3.51 -11.24 -12.94
N ARG A 29 -4.50 -11.96 -12.38
CA ARG A 29 -5.86 -11.46 -12.12
C ARG A 29 -5.95 -10.34 -11.08
N LEU A 30 -4.90 -10.12 -10.29
CA LEU A 30 -4.79 -9.00 -9.35
C LEU A 30 -4.31 -7.70 -10.04
N ARG A 31 -3.80 -7.81 -11.27
CA ARG A 31 -3.27 -6.68 -12.02
C ARG A 31 -4.37 -5.93 -12.74
N TYR A 32 -4.38 -4.62 -12.53
CA TYR A 32 -5.12 -3.65 -13.34
C TYR A 32 -4.10 -2.83 -14.12
N GLU A 33 -3.93 -3.11 -15.42
CA GLU A 33 -3.03 -2.33 -16.28
C GLU A 33 -3.35 -0.83 -16.22
N MET A 34 -4.64 -0.52 -16.19
CA MET A 34 -5.17 0.82 -15.95
C MET A 34 -6.26 0.74 -14.89
N PRO A 35 -6.09 1.36 -13.71
CA PRO A 35 -7.10 1.31 -12.67
C PRO A 35 -8.41 1.97 -13.14
N PRO A 36 -9.57 1.31 -12.97
CA PRO A 36 -10.86 1.79 -13.47
C PRO A 36 -11.29 3.14 -12.86
N ALA A 37 -10.95 3.36 -11.58
CA ALA A 37 -11.22 4.59 -10.84
C ALA A 37 -9.93 5.37 -10.54
N GLY A 38 -8.85 5.09 -11.28
CA GLY A 38 -7.56 5.72 -11.05
C GLY A 38 -7.38 7.09 -11.70
N PRO A 39 -6.23 7.73 -11.42
CA PRO A 39 -5.87 9.00 -12.03
C PRO A 39 -5.82 8.89 -13.56
N ARG A 40 -6.44 9.85 -14.25
CA ARG A 40 -6.47 9.95 -15.72
C ARG A 40 -5.53 11.00 -16.27
N VAL A 41 -4.98 11.84 -15.39
CA VAL A 41 -4.03 12.89 -15.74
C VAL A 41 -2.66 12.47 -15.23
N GLN A 42 -1.66 12.49 -16.11
CA GLN A 42 -0.28 12.27 -15.69
C GLN A 42 0.18 13.46 -14.85
N HIS A 43 0.36 13.26 -13.54
CA HIS A 43 1.23 14.13 -12.77
C HIS A 43 2.68 13.92 -13.23
N VAL A 44 3.47 15.00 -13.23
CA VAL A 44 4.89 14.97 -13.65
C VAL A 44 5.67 14.06 -12.70
N ARG A 45 5.71 12.78 -13.06
CA ARG A 45 6.53 11.74 -12.45
C ARG A 45 7.57 11.34 -13.49
N ARG A 46 8.83 11.36 -13.09
CA ARG A 46 9.97 11.06 -13.98
C ARG A 46 10.16 9.55 -14.16
N HIS A 47 9.91 8.77 -13.10
CA HIS A 47 9.97 7.31 -13.09
C HIS A 47 9.16 6.74 -11.92
N LEU A 48 8.96 5.41 -11.91
CA LEU A 48 8.35 4.71 -10.77
C LEU A 48 9.30 4.70 -9.56
N PRO A 49 8.77 4.62 -8.32
CA PRO A 49 9.62 4.39 -7.15
C PRO A 49 10.28 3.00 -7.27
N PRO A 50 11.40 2.76 -6.57
CA PRO A 50 12.02 1.44 -6.55
C PRO A 50 11.09 0.40 -5.93
N THR A 51 11.15 -0.85 -6.42
CA THR A 51 10.34 -1.93 -5.88
C THR A 51 10.59 -2.12 -4.40
N LEU A 52 11.83 -2.18 -3.93
CA LEU A 52 12.15 -2.09 -2.50
C LEU A 52 12.62 -0.66 -2.20
N LEU A 53 11.88 0.05 -1.35
CA LEU A 53 12.31 1.37 -0.90
C LEU A 53 13.46 1.20 0.09
N ALA A 54 14.69 1.43 -0.38
CA ALA A 54 15.89 1.15 0.39
C ALA A 54 16.52 2.36 1.09
N GLU A 55 16.22 3.58 0.64
CA GLU A 55 16.86 4.80 1.12
C GLU A 55 16.30 5.26 2.48
N PRO A 56 17.06 5.14 3.59
CA PRO A 56 16.53 5.33 4.95
C PRO A 56 15.88 6.69 5.20
N ARG A 57 16.44 7.77 4.62
CA ARG A 57 15.92 9.12 4.81
C ARG A 57 14.55 9.30 4.15
N VAL A 58 14.35 8.66 2.99
CA VAL A 58 13.06 8.64 2.30
C VAL A 58 12.07 7.73 3.02
N ILE A 59 12.49 6.56 3.52
CA ILE A 59 11.65 5.68 4.35
C ILE A 59 11.13 6.46 5.56
N LYS A 60 12.01 7.11 6.32
CA LYS A 60 11.65 7.88 7.52
C LYS A 60 10.63 8.98 7.19
N ALA A 61 10.83 9.71 6.10
CA ALA A 61 9.91 10.75 5.67
C ALA A 61 8.55 10.19 5.24
N VAL A 62 8.53 9.12 4.44
CA VAL A 62 7.29 8.47 3.99
C VAL A 62 6.49 7.95 5.18
N ARG A 63 7.13 7.27 6.13
CA ARG A 63 6.47 6.77 7.35
C ARG A 63 5.86 7.90 8.18
N ARG A 64 6.59 9.02 8.32
CA ARG A 64 6.09 10.20 9.04
C ARG A 64 4.89 10.85 8.34
N ILE A 65 4.89 10.91 7.01
CA ILE A 65 3.75 11.41 6.23
C ILE A 65 2.56 10.48 6.38
N GLU A 66 2.77 9.17 6.34
CA GLU A 66 1.69 8.18 6.43
C GLU A 66 1.07 8.07 7.83
N GLN A 67 1.78 8.51 8.87
CA GLN A 67 1.26 8.56 10.24
C GLN A 67 0.14 9.58 10.42
N ASP A 68 0.22 10.71 9.71
CA ASP A 68 -0.74 11.81 9.84
C ASP A 68 -0.89 12.54 8.50
N LEU A 69 -1.40 11.81 7.51
CA LEU A 69 -1.49 12.28 6.12
C LEU A 69 -2.27 13.59 5.94
N PRO A 70 -3.35 13.87 6.71
CA PRO A 70 -4.06 15.14 6.62
C PRO A 70 -3.24 16.34 7.11
N HIS A 71 -2.29 16.14 8.02
CA HIS A 71 -1.49 17.21 8.60
C HIS A 71 -0.51 17.83 7.61
N ASP A 72 -0.18 19.10 7.81
CA ASP A 72 0.75 19.82 6.94
C ASP A 72 2.18 19.32 7.12
N HIS A 73 2.71 18.69 6.08
CA HIS A 73 4.09 18.20 6.06
C HIS A 73 4.99 19.19 5.31
N HIS A 74 5.65 20.07 6.05
CA HIS A 74 6.55 21.04 5.46
C HIS A 74 7.90 20.40 5.08
N LEU A 75 8.38 20.72 3.88
CA LEU A 75 9.67 20.24 3.36
C LEU A 75 10.82 20.51 4.35
N ALA A 76 10.85 21.69 4.96
CA ALA A 76 11.91 22.08 5.88
C ALA A 76 11.94 21.21 7.15
N GLU A 77 10.78 20.79 7.66
CA GLU A 77 10.68 19.95 8.83
C GLU A 77 11.14 18.51 8.55
N LEU A 78 10.69 17.95 7.42
CA LEU A 78 11.12 16.62 6.98
C LEU A 78 12.61 16.59 6.65
N ALA A 79 13.15 17.65 6.05
CA ALA A 79 14.58 17.78 5.77
C ALA A 79 15.39 17.84 7.07
N ARG A 80 14.98 18.69 8.02
CA ARG A 80 15.61 18.81 9.35
C ARG A 80 15.58 17.50 10.12
N ALA A 81 14.46 16.77 10.11
CA ALA A 81 14.32 15.48 10.75
C ALA A 81 15.22 14.37 10.15
N ASN A 82 15.75 14.61 8.94
CA ASN A 82 16.70 13.75 8.24
C ASN A 82 18.13 14.31 8.19
N GLY A 83 18.41 15.41 8.90
CA GLY A 83 19.74 16.02 8.92
C GLY A 83 20.17 16.64 7.59
N LEU A 84 19.22 17.06 6.75
CA LEU A 84 19.47 17.58 5.40
C LEU A 84 18.95 19.01 5.24
N SER A 85 19.54 19.75 4.30
CA SER A 85 18.95 21.01 3.83
C SER A 85 17.66 20.74 3.03
N PRO A 86 16.70 21.68 3.00
CA PRO A 86 15.46 21.52 2.23
C PRO A 86 15.71 21.22 0.75
N PHE A 87 16.69 21.90 0.14
CA PHE A 87 17.07 21.68 -1.26
C PHE A 87 17.60 20.26 -1.50
N HIS A 88 18.52 19.79 -0.65
CA HIS A 88 19.11 18.45 -0.81
C HIS A 88 18.06 17.36 -0.58
N PHE A 89 17.22 17.51 0.45
CA PHE A 89 16.17 16.53 0.75
C PHE A 89 15.12 16.48 -0.37
N HIS A 90 14.69 17.62 -0.91
CA HIS A 90 13.77 17.65 -2.05
C HIS A 90 14.33 16.89 -3.26
N ARG A 91 15.61 17.12 -3.58
CA ARG A 91 16.27 16.43 -4.71
C ARG A 91 16.37 14.93 -4.47
N LEU A 92 16.83 14.51 -3.28
CA LEU A 92 16.92 13.09 -2.90
C LEU A 92 15.54 12.41 -2.99
N PHE A 93 14.51 13.02 -2.41
CA PHE A 93 13.16 12.47 -2.44
C PHE A 93 12.66 12.31 -3.88
N ALA A 94 12.83 13.35 -4.72
CA ALA A 94 12.38 13.32 -6.10
C ALA A 94 13.16 12.30 -6.96
N GLU A 95 14.44 12.10 -6.68
CA GLU A 95 15.28 11.09 -7.33
C GLU A 95 14.88 9.67 -6.94
N VAL A 96 14.51 9.43 -5.67
CA VAL A 96 14.09 8.09 -5.22
C VAL A 96 12.65 7.78 -5.63
N MET A 97 11.72 8.70 -5.37
CA MET A 97 10.29 8.46 -5.58
C MET A 97 9.82 8.79 -7.01
N GLY A 98 10.66 9.43 -7.81
CA GLY A 98 10.35 9.89 -9.15
C GLY A 98 9.37 11.06 -9.21
N GLU A 99 8.93 11.59 -8.07
CA GLU A 99 8.01 12.73 -7.96
C GLU A 99 8.43 13.68 -6.82
N ALA A 100 8.08 14.96 -6.93
CA ALA A 100 8.33 15.91 -5.85
C ALA A 100 7.53 15.55 -4.59
N LEU A 101 8.08 15.85 -3.40
CA LEU A 101 7.45 15.58 -2.11
C LEU A 101 5.99 16.09 -2.03
N SER A 102 5.74 17.32 -2.46
CA SER A 102 4.39 17.91 -2.46
C SER A 102 3.44 17.19 -3.43
N GLY A 103 3.97 16.67 -4.54
CA GLY A 103 3.25 15.81 -5.48
C GLY A 103 2.85 14.49 -4.82
N PHE A 104 3.79 13.83 -4.12
CA PHE A 104 3.55 12.62 -3.36
C PHE A 104 2.44 12.82 -2.31
N ILE A 105 2.57 13.83 -1.43
CA ILE A 105 1.59 14.09 -0.37
C ILE A 105 0.19 14.35 -0.97
N ARG A 106 0.12 15.22 -1.99
CA ARG A 106 -1.13 15.53 -2.67
C ARG A 106 -1.77 14.26 -3.26
N ARG A 107 -0.98 13.44 -3.95
CA ARG A 107 -1.45 12.20 -4.56
C ARG A 107 -2.01 11.25 -3.52
N GLN A 108 -1.27 11.04 -2.42
CA GLN A 108 -1.71 10.20 -1.32
C GLN A 108 -3.02 10.69 -0.68
N ARG A 109 -3.14 12.00 -0.41
CA ARG A 109 -4.38 12.60 0.13
C ARG A 109 -5.57 12.40 -0.82
N LEU A 110 -5.35 12.58 -2.12
CA LEU A 110 -6.40 12.45 -3.13
C LEU A 110 -6.79 11.00 -3.41
N ASP A 111 -5.85 10.05 -3.37
CA ASP A 111 -6.15 8.61 -3.45
C ASP A 111 -6.98 8.17 -2.23
N ALA A 112 -6.63 8.66 -1.03
CA ALA A 112 -7.40 8.40 0.18
C ALA A 112 -8.82 9.03 0.13
N ALA A 113 -8.95 10.22 -0.46
CA ALA A 113 -10.25 10.85 -0.70
C ALA A 113 -11.09 10.06 -1.73
N ALA A 114 -10.47 9.55 -2.78
CA ALA A 114 -11.11 8.72 -3.79
C ALA A 114 -11.66 7.41 -3.21
N ILE A 115 -10.96 6.80 -2.25
CA ILE A 115 -11.46 5.66 -1.47
C ILE A 115 -12.72 6.06 -0.69
N ARG A 116 -12.68 7.18 0.05
CA ARG A 116 -13.84 7.67 0.84
C ARG A 116 -15.05 7.96 -0.04
N LEU A 117 -14.85 8.62 -1.19
CA LEU A 117 -15.94 8.89 -2.14
C LEU A 117 -16.65 7.60 -2.59
N ALA A 118 -15.89 6.51 -2.75
CA ALA A 118 -16.42 5.23 -3.18
C ALA A 118 -17.07 4.41 -2.06
N ALA A 119 -16.65 4.59 -0.80
CA ALA A 119 -16.95 3.66 0.30
C ALA A 119 -17.57 4.29 1.56
N SER A 120 -17.79 5.60 1.63
CA SER A 120 -18.47 6.24 2.75
C SER A 120 -19.62 7.15 2.32
N GLU A 121 -20.50 7.47 3.27
CA GLU A 121 -21.60 8.44 3.12
C GLU A 121 -21.22 9.85 3.59
N LEU A 122 -19.92 10.12 3.77
CA LEU A 122 -19.45 11.46 4.10
C LEU A 122 -19.78 12.44 2.97
N SER A 123 -20.15 13.66 3.35
CA SER A 123 -20.36 14.75 2.40
C SER A 123 -19.05 15.13 1.70
N MET A 124 -19.16 15.75 0.53
CA MET A 124 -18.00 16.22 -0.23
C MET A 124 -17.13 17.19 0.56
N LEU A 125 -17.75 18.00 1.44
CA LEU A 125 -17.05 18.92 2.31
C LEU A 125 -16.25 18.18 3.38
N GLU A 126 -16.86 17.21 4.07
CA GLU A 126 -16.17 16.38 5.07
C GLU A 126 -14.99 15.63 4.45
N ILE A 127 -15.18 15.02 3.27
CA ILE A 127 -14.10 14.33 2.55
C ILE A 127 -12.96 15.30 2.21
N GLY A 128 -13.28 16.50 1.72
CA GLY A 128 -12.28 17.52 1.43
C GLY A 128 -11.49 17.96 2.66
N THR A 129 -12.18 18.18 3.78
CA THR A 129 -11.59 18.55 5.08
C THR A 129 -10.68 17.44 5.61
N VAL A 130 -11.15 16.19 5.63
CA VAL A 130 -10.37 15.02 6.05
C VAL A 130 -9.16 14.79 5.14
N ALA A 131 -9.27 15.12 3.85
CA ALA A 131 -8.15 15.07 2.92
C ALA A 131 -7.16 16.25 3.08
N GLY A 132 -7.36 17.14 4.07
CA GLY A 132 -6.46 18.25 4.37
C GLY A 132 -6.61 19.46 3.44
N TYR A 133 -7.81 19.74 2.92
CA TYR A 133 -8.10 20.90 2.08
C TYR A 133 -8.96 21.94 2.82
N GLY A 134 -8.49 23.19 2.86
CA GLY A 134 -9.20 24.29 3.54
C GLY A 134 -10.47 24.81 2.84
N SER A 135 -10.84 24.26 1.67
CA SER A 135 -12.13 24.55 1.03
C SER A 135 -12.52 23.49 0.02
N LEU A 136 -13.84 23.33 -0.19
CA LEU A 136 -14.39 22.43 -1.20
C LEU A 136 -13.94 22.79 -2.63
N ALA A 137 -13.77 24.08 -2.94
CA ALA A 137 -13.26 24.53 -4.23
C ALA A 137 -11.79 24.16 -4.45
N ALA A 138 -10.96 24.26 -3.41
CA ALA A 138 -9.57 23.82 -3.48
C ALA A 138 -9.47 22.31 -3.68
N PHE A 139 -10.25 21.53 -2.91
CA PHE A 139 -10.34 20.09 -3.05
C PHE A 139 -10.80 19.68 -4.46
N SER A 140 -11.93 20.21 -4.93
CA SER A 140 -12.50 19.84 -6.23
C SER A 140 -11.54 20.09 -7.39
N ARG A 141 -10.84 21.24 -7.38
CA ARG A 141 -9.81 21.55 -8.40
C ARG A 141 -8.62 20.60 -8.32
N ALA A 142 -8.17 20.27 -7.11
CA ALA A 142 -7.05 19.34 -6.93
C ALA A 142 -7.41 17.93 -7.38
N PHE A 143 -8.60 17.45 -7.00
CA PHE A 143 -9.13 16.17 -7.39
C PHE A 143 -9.28 16.06 -8.90
N GLN A 144 -9.89 17.04 -9.55
CA GLN A 144 -10.04 17.06 -11.01
C GLN A 144 -8.69 17.06 -11.73
N ARG A 145 -7.68 17.75 -11.20
CA ARG A 145 -6.32 17.71 -11.78
C ARG A 145 -5.65 16.33 -11.69
N GLN A 146 -6.03 15.48 -10.74
CA GLN A 146 -5.48 14.14 -10.59
C GLN A 146 -6.30 13.10 -11.35
N PHE A 147 -7.63 13.12 -11.17
CA PHE A 147 -8.55 12.12 -11.70
C PHE A 147 -9.16 12.48 -13.06
N GLY A 148 -8.94 13.70 -13.55
CA GLY A 148 -9.47 14.19 -14.83
C GLY A 148 -10.94 14.63 -14.78
N VAL A 149 -11.67 14.26 -13.73
CA VAL A 149 -13.09 14.59 -13.53
C VAL A 149 -13.33 15.18 -12.15
N ALA A 150 -14.37 15.98 -12.00
CA ALA A 150 -14.76 16.53 -10.71
C ALA A 150 -15.20 15.41 -9.74
N PRO A 151 -15.03 15.59 -8.41
CA PRO A 151 -15.46 14.60 -7.41
C PRO A 151 -16.93 14.17 -7.54
N THR A 152 -17.81 15.10 -7.90
CA THR A 152 -19.26 14.88 -8.08
C THR A 152 -19.58 13.95 -9.25
N VAL A 153 -18.72 13.93 -10.28
CA VAL A 153 -18.83 13.00 -11.42
C VAL A 153 -18.13 11.68 -11.09
N TYR A 154 -17.02 11.75 -10.36
CA TYR A 154 -16.24 10.59 -9.95
C TYR A 154 -17.03 9.66 -9.03
N GLN A 155 -17.70 10.19 -8.00
CA GLN A 155 -18.31 9.39 -6.94
C GLN A 155 -19.36 8.38 -7.46
N PRO A 156 -20.37 8.78 -8.27
CA PRO A 156 -21.34 7.82 -8.81
C PRO A 156 -20.68 6.74 -9.67
N ALA A 157 -19.69 7.12 -10.49
CA ALA A 157 -18.96 6.17 -11.34
C ALA A 157 -18.12 5.18 -10.52
N ALA A 158 -17.45 5.66 -9.47
CA ALA A 158 -16.67 4.84 -8.56
C ALA A 158 -17.55 3.87 -7.76
N ARG A 159 -18.71 4.33 -7.27
CA ARG A 159 -19.72 3.50 -6.61
C ARG A 159 -20.31 2.45 -7.57
N ALA A 160 -20.61 2.83 -8.82
CA ALA A 160 -21.12 1.90 -9.83
C ALA A 160 -20.08 0.87 -10.29
N ALA A 161 -18.78 1.17 -10.19
CA ALA A 161 -17.71 0.22 -10.46
C ALA A 161 -17.64 -0.92 -9.42
N VAL A 162 -18.30 -0.75 -8.27
CA VAL A 162 -18.52 -1.82 -7.30
C VAL A 162 -19.52 -2.81 -7.88
N ARG A 163 -18.99 -3.92 -8.42
CA ARG A 163 -19.82 -5.01 -8.96
C ARG A 163 -20.70 -5.62 -7.86
N PRO A 164 -21.93 -6.08 -8.20
CA PRO A 164 -22.75 -6.87 -7.29
C PRO A 164 -21.96 -8.05 -6.69
N PRO A 165 -22.17 -8.38 -5.41
CA PRO A 165 -21.44 -9.46 -4.79
C PRO A 165 -21.80 -10.81 -5.42
N VAL A 166 -20.79 -11.64 -5.64
CA VAL A 166 -20.96 -13.02 -6.13
C VAL A 166 -21.18 -13.98 -4.95
N PRO A 167 -21.75 -15.19 -5.16
CA PRO A 167 -22.01 -16.14 -4.08
C PRO A 167 -20.81 -16.45 -3.18
N GLU A 168 -19.60 -16.53 -3.76
CA GLU A 168 -18.36 -16.70 -3.00
C GLU A 168 -18.14 -15.57 -1.97
N GLN A 169 -18.40 -14.32 -2.34
CA GLN A 169 -18.24 -13.16 -1.46
C GLN A 169 -19.30 -13.13 -0.37
N LEU A 170 -20.54 -13.55 -0.68
CA LEU A 170 -21.61 -13.67 0.30
C LEU A 170 -21.24 -14.71 1.36
N ALA A 171 -20.77 -15.89 0.95
CA ALA A 171 -20.33 -16.96 1.85
C ALA A 171 -19.12 -16.56 2.69
N MET A 172 -18.17 -15.79 2.13
CA MET A 172 -17.06 -15.22 2.89
C MET A 172 -17.54 -14.21 3.94
N ALA A 173 -18.50 -13.35 3.58
CA ALA A 173 -19.05 -12.34 4.49
C ALA A 173 -19.72 -12.97 5.72
N ASP A 174 -20.40 -14.11 5.55
CA ASP A 174 -21.04 -14.84 6.66
C ASP A 174 -20.01 -15.41 7.67
N ARG A 175 -18.73 -15.49 7.30
CA ARG A 175 -17.63 -15.99 8.14
C ARG A 175 -16.82 -14.89 8.81
N VAL A 176 -17.10 -13.63 8.50
CA VAL A 176 -16.38 -12.49 9.08
C VAL A 176 -16.72 -12.39 10.57
N ARG A 177 -15.70 -12.18 11.39
CA ARG A 177 -15.81 -12.07 12.85
C ARG A 177 -15.39 -10.69 13.31
N LEU A 178 -16.04 -10.20 14.36
CA LEU A 178 -15.58 -9.03 15.10
C LEU A 178 -14.61 -9.46 16.18
N GLU A 179 -13.40 -8.93 16.14
CA GLU A 179 -12.34 -9.30 17.06
C GLU A 179 -11.57 -8.07 17.55
N ARG A 180 -10.82 -8.25 18.64
CA ARG A 180 -9.86 -7.28 19.16
C ARG A 180 -8.49 -7.91 19.12
N TRP A 181 -7.49 -7.15 18.70
CA TRP A 181 -6.15 -7.67 18.46
C TRP A 181 -5.10 -6.77 19.08
N GLU A 182 -4.22 -7.35 19.88
CA GLU A 182 -3.02 -6.66 20.33
C GLU A 182 -1.86 -7.11 19.45
N ILE A 183 -1.33 -6.16 18.66
CA ILE A 183 -0.19 -6.42 17.80
C ILE A 183 1.02 -5.74 18.41
N ARG A 184 2.09 -6.51 18.60
CA ARG A 184 3.40 -5.99 18.99
C ARG A 184 3.88 -4.96 17.95
N PRO A 185 4.80 -4.04 18.32
CA PRO A 185 5.42 -3.16 17.35
C PRO A 185 5.90 -3.94 16.13
N LEU A 186 5.66 -3.42 14.93
CA LEU A 186 6.03 -4.10 13.69
C LEU A 186 7.33 -3.51 13.14
N VAL A 187 8.21 -4.38 12.64
CA VAL A 187 9.37 -4.01 11.84
C VAL A 187 9.13 -4.50 10.43
N GLY A 188 9.39 -3.66 9.42
CA GLY A 188 9.08 -4.05 8.05
C GLY A 188 9.83 -3.30 6.97
N LEU A 189 9.63 -3.80 5.75
CA LEU A 189 10.15 -3.27 4.49
C LEU A 189 9.00 -2.77 3.61
N ARG A 190 9.21 -1.62 2.97
CA ARG A 190 8.27 -1.05 2.00
C ARG A 190 8.58 -1.54 0.61
N PHE A 191 7.59 -2.18 -0.01
CA PHE A 191 7.59 -2.50 -1.43
C PHE A 191 6.64 -1.61 -2.24
N HIS A 192 7.00 -1.34 -3.49
CA HIS A 192 6.16 -0.71 -4.50
C HIS A 192 5.94 -1.63 -5.69
N GLY A 193 4.70 -1.73 -6.15
CA GLY A 193 4.31 -2.57 -7.26
C GLY A 193 2.99 -3.29 -6.97
N GLY A 194 2.48 -4.01 -7.97
CA GLY A 194 1.18 -4.66 -7.89
C GLY A 194 1.10 -5.77 -6.85
N TYR A 195 -0.13 -6.05 -6.40
CA TYR A 195 -0.42 -7.16 -5.46
C TYR A 195 -0.19 -8.54 -6.09
N ASP A 196 -0.14 -8.63 -7.43
CA ASP A 196 0.28 -9.83 -8.16
C ASP A 196 1.70 -10.28 -7.84
N GLN A 197 2.52 -9.40 -7.25
CA GLN A 197 3.90 -9.69 -6.86
C GLN A 197 4.08 -9.90 -5.34
N ALA A 198 2.99 -9.96 -4.56
CA ALA A 198 3.06 -10.04 -3.10
C ALA A 198 3.94 -11.20 -2.60
N GLU A 199 3.84 -12.38 -3.22
CA GLU A 199 4.66 -13.54 -2.87
C GLU A 199 6.15 -13.31 -3.15
N CYS A 200 6.49 -12.58 -4.22
CA CYS A 200 7.87 -12.19 -4.51
C CYS A 200 8.41 -11.19 -3.49
N TYR A 201 7.57 -10.26 -3.03
CA TYR A 201 7.94 -9.34 -1.95
C TYR A 201 8.26 -10.09 -0.67
N TRP A 202 7.45 -11.09 -0.30
CA TRP A 202 7.69 -11.94 0.85
C TRP A 202 8.97 -12.77 0.75
N ALA A 203 9.26 -13.36 -0.41
CA ALA A 203 10.52 -14.08 -0.63
C ALA A 203 11.74 -13.17 -0.43
N ARG A 204 11.70 -11.97 -1.04
CA ARG A 204 12.76 -10.98 -0.89
C ARG A 204 12.87 -10.46 0.55
N PHE A 205 11.75 -10.26 1.23
CA PHE A 205 11.74 -9.86 2.63
C PHE A 205 12.42 -10.91 3.53
N ALA A 206 12.16 -12.20 3.32
CA ALA A 206 12.81 -13.28 4.07
C ALA A 206 14.34 -13.29 3.86
N ASP A 207 14.79 -13.02 2.64
CA ASP A 207 16.22 -12.85 2.34
C ASP A 207 16.83 -11.67 3.10
N GLU A 208 16.18 -10.50 3.09
CA GLU A 208 16.67 -9.32 3.80
C GLU A 208 16.70 -9.52 5.32
N VAL A 209 15.70 -10.19 5.89
CA VAL A 209 15.67 -10.53 7.33
C VAL A 209 16.87 -11.42 7.67
N ARG A 210 17.08 -12.49 6.90
CA ARG A 210 18.18 -13.42 7.13
C ARG A 210 19.55 -12.74 6.97
N LEU A 211 19.72 -11.96 5.92
CA LEU A 211 21.01 -11.38 5.55
C LEU A 211 21.40 -10.18 6.41
N ARG A 212 20.45 -9.30 6.77
CA ARG A 212 20.76 -8.04 7.48
C ARG A 212 20.48 -8.08 8.97
N LEU A 213 19.52 -8.88 9.42
CA LEU A 213 19.19 -9.00 10.84
C LEU A 213 19.76 -10.28 11.47
N GLY A 214 20.21 -11.25 10.67
CA GLY A 214 20.71 -12.53 11.18
C GLY A 214 19.65 -13.38 11.88
N LEU A 215 18.36 -13.08 11.66
CA LEU A 215 17.24 -13.82 12.22
C LEU A 215 16.83 -14.96 11.28
N ASP A 216 16.24 -16.01 11.85
CA ASP A 216 15.53 -17.00 11.06
C ASP A 216 14.11 -16.51 10.75
N PRO A 217 13.80 -16.11 9.51
CA PRO A 217 12.51 -15.54 9.17
C PRO A 217 11.35 -16.54 9.39
N ASP A 218 11.59 -17.85 9.39
CA ASP A 218 10.53 -18.85 9.58
C ASP A 218 9.96 -18.87 11.01
N THR A 219 10.68 -18.29 11.96
CA THR A 219 10.25 -18.18 13.36
C THR A 219 9.42 -16.92 13.61
N LEU A 220 9.32 -16.02 12.63
CA LEU A 220 8.72 -14.71 12.80
C LEU A 220 7.23 -14.71 12.48
N GLU A 221 6.49 -13.99 13.32
CA GLU A 221 5.08 -13.72 13.10
C GLU A 221 4.92 -12.62 12.04
N CYS A 222 4.43 -12.99 10.86
CA CYS A 222 4.43 -12.14 9.67
C CYS A 222 3.09 -11.41 9.44
N TYR A 223 3.21 -10.13 9.06
CA TYR A 223 2.10 -9.24 8.78
C TYR A 223 2.30 -8.50 7.45
N ALA A 224 1.28 -8.39 6.62
CA ALA A 224 1.26 -7.41 5.52
C ALA A 224 0.40 -6.20 5.89
N LEU A 225 0.78 -5.01 5.41
CA LEU A 225 -0.10 -3.83 5.43
C LEU A 225 -0.49 -3.45 4.01
N ILE A 226 -1.80 -3.39 3.79
CA ILE A 226 -2.45 -3.10 2.52
C ILE A 226 -2.98 -1.67 2.59
N ARG A 227 -2.31 -0.77 1.87
CA ARG A 227 -2.55 0.68 1.99
C ARG A 227 -3.33 1.29 0.84
N ASP A 228 -3.28 0.64 -0.31
CA ASP A 228 -3.76 1.19 -1.56
C ASP A 228 -4.87 0.33 -2.15
N ASN A 229 -5.76 0.96 -2.91
CA ASN A 229 -6.81 0.25 -3.61
C ASN A 229 -6.39 0.09 -5.08
N PRO A 230 -6.22 -1.13 -5.60
CA PRO A 230 -5.78 -1.35 -6.98
C PRO A 230 -6.80 -0.88 -8.04
N LEU A 231 -8.03 -0.56 -7.63
CA LEU A 231 -9.03 0.07 -8.50
C LEU A 231 -8.75 1.57 -8.71
N ILE A 232 -7.93 2.17 -7.85
CA ILE A 232 -7.61 3.61 -7.83
C ILE A 232 -6.11 3.81 -8.10
N THR A 233 -5.26 3.11 -7.36
CA THR A 233 -3.82 3.29 -7.39
C THR A 233 -3.18 2.50 -8.53
N PRO A 234 -2.41 3.14 -9.43
CA PRO A 234 -1.67 2.44 -10.49
C PRO A 234 -0.72 1.38 -9.93
N GLN A 235 -0.55 0.26 -10.63
CA GLN A 235 0.18 -0.91 -10.13
C GLN A 235 1.60 -0.58 -9.67
N GLY A 236 2.35 0.20 -10.44
CA GLY A 236 3.72 0.61 -10.06
C GLY A 236 3.81 1.53 -8.84
N LEU A 237 2.68 2.00 -8.32
CA LEU A 237 2.58 2.92 -7.16
C LEU A 237 1.92 2.28 -5.94
N ILE A 238 1.37 1.07 -6.08
CA ILE A 238 0.77 0.34 -4.96
C ILE A 238 1.85 0.08 -3.92
N ARG A 239 1.56 0.43 -2.67
CA ARG A 239 2.46 0.26 -1.54
C ARG A 239 2.06 -0.99 -0.75
N TYR A 240 3.03 -1.88 -0.58
CA TYR A 240 2.90 -3.11 0.18
C TYR A 240 3.96 -3.12 1.27
N ASP A 241 3.58 -3.29 2.53
CA ASP A 241 4.57 -3.52 3.60
C ASP A 241 4.62 -4.99 3.96
N CYS A 242 5.81 -5.60 3.89
CA CYS A 242 6.09 -6.87 4.54
C CYS A 242 6.66 -6.57 5.94
N CYS A 243 6.02 -7.09 6.98
CA CYS A 243 6.37 -6.83 8.36
C CYS A 243 6.46 -8.12 9.17
N PHE A 244 7.15 -8.03 10.30
CA PHE A 244 7.10 -9.02 11.38
C PHE A 244 6.90 -8.33 12.72
N ALA A 245 6.33 -9.06 13.68
CA ALA A 245 6.27 -8.62 15.07
C ALA A 245 7.68 -8.50 15.65
N ASP A 246 8.03 -7.32 16.16
CA ASP A 246 9.34 -7.02 16.72
C ASP A 246 9.64 -7.95 17.91
N PRO A 247 10.67 -8.81 17.84
CA PRO A 247 11.07 -9.69 18.92
C PRO A 247 11.90 -8.99 20.01
N GLY A 248 12.07 -7.67 19.93
CA GLY A 248 12.92 -6.88 20.85
C GLY A 248 14.24 -6.46 20.20
N LEU A 249 14.21 -6.08 18.92
CA LEU A 249 15.39 -5.62 18.20
C LEU A 249 15.92 -4.27 18.73
N PRO A 250 17.21 -3.95 18.50
CA PRO A 250 17.80 -2.66 18.89
C PRO A 250 17.07 -1.46 18.27
N GLU A 251 17.11 -0.30 18.94
CA GLU A 251 16.44 0.93 18.47
C GLU A 251 16.87 1.32 17.05
N GLU A 252 18.16 1.27 16.76
CA GLU A 252 18.68 1.44 15.42
C GLU A 252 18.60 0.13 14.63
N LEU A 253 17.90 0.18 13.50
CA LEU A 253 17.76 -0.96 12.59
C LEU A 253 18.61 -0.74 11.33
N PRO A 254 19.23 -1.79 10.78
CA PRO A 254 19.92 -1.69 9.52
C PRO A 254 18.93 -1.37 8.41
N ALA A 255 19.27 -0.41 7.55
CA ALA A 255 18.48 -0.13 6.36
C ALA A 255 18.35 -1.42 5.51
N PRO A 256 17.18 -1.70 4.91
CA PRO A 256 16.02 -0.80 4.80
C PRO A 256 14.92 -1.02 5.84
N PHE A 257 15.22 -1.70 6.95
CA PHE A 257 14.23 -1.94 7.99
C PHE A 257 13.83 -0.67 8.72
N ALA A 258 12.53 -0.53 8.96
CA ALA A 258 11.98 0.53 9.79
C ALA A 258 10.91 -0.04 10.72
N ARG A 259 10.89 0.46 11.96
CA ARG A 259 9.74 0.27 12.84
C ARG A 259 8.56 1.06 12.31
N LEU A 260 7.41 0.40 12.29
CA LEU A 260 6.15 1.07 12.03
C LEU A 260 5.68 1.75 13.31
N PRO A 261 4.99 2.89 13.20
CA PRO A 261 4.29 3.49 14.33
C PRO A 261 3.39 2.48 15.03
N PRO A 262 3.20 2.60 16.36
CA PRO A 262 2.23 1.80 17.09
C PRO A 262 0.87 1.92 16.42
N MET A 263 0.22 0.79 16.16
CA MET A 263 -1.14 0.76 15.65
C MET A 263 -2.03 0.24 16.77
N GLN A 264 -2.94 1.07 17.25
CA GLN A 264 -3.91 0.64 18.23
C GLN A 264 -5.05 -0.08 17.50
N ILE A 265 -5.07 -1.40 17.60
CA ILE A 265 -6.14 -2.21 17.01
C ILE A 265 -7.11 -2.57 18.12
N SER A 266 -8.09 -1.71 18.34
CA SER A 266 -9.09 -1.93 19.37
C SER A 266 -10.27 -2.78 18.87
N ARG A 267 -10.53 -2.78 17.55
CA ARG A 267 -11.68 -3.46 16.94
C ARG A 267 -11.47 -3.65 15.44
N CYS A 268 -11.56 -4.89 14.96
CA CYS A 268 -11.45 -5.19 13.53
C CYS A 268 -12.43 -6.26 13.07
N ALA A 269 -12.81 -6.16 11.80
CA ALA A 269 -13.45 -7.24 11.06
C ALA A 269 -12.37 -8.19 10.55
N THR A 270 -12.43 -9.45 10.99
CA THR A 270 -11.46 -10.48 10.65
C THR A 270 -12.07 -11.56 9.76
N LEU A 271 -11.35 -11.99 8.74
CA LEU A 271 -11.69 -13.15 7.92
C LEU A 271 -10.47 -14.06 7.76
N LEU A 272 -10.57 -15.30 8.24
CA LEU A 272 -9.60 -16.35 7.94
C LEU A 272 -9.79 -16.85 6.51
N LEU A 273 -8.73 -16.74 5.71
CA LEU A 273 -8.66 -17.26 4.35
C LEU A 273 -7.67 -18.43 4.28
N GLU A 274 -8.15 -19.55 3.76
CA GLU A 274 -7.34 -20.72 3.37
C GLU A 274 -7.49 -20.93 1.88
N ALA A 275 -6.71 -20.19 1.10
CA ALA A 275 -6.82 -20.17 -0.36
C ALA A 275 -5.52 -19.66 -1.00
N PRO A 276 -5.35 -19.80 -2.33
CA PRO A 276 -4.29 -19.10 -3.05
C PRO A 276 -4.43 -17.57 -2.90
N TYR A 277 -3.31 -16.85 -2.86
CA TYR A 277 -3.31 -15.41 -2.54
C TYR A 277 -4.19 -14.56 -3.45
N ARG A 278 -4.32 -14.92 -4.73
CA ARG A 278 -5.24 -14.26 -5.69
C ARG A 278 -6.70 -14.12 -5.24
N LYS A 279 -7.15 -14.89 -4.24
CA LYS A 279 -8.50 -14.77 -3.65
C LYS A 279 -8.63 -13.59 -2.67
N VAL A 280 -7.54 -12.91 -2.33
CA VAL A 280 -7.49 -11.81 -1.37
C VAL A 280 -8.46 -10.68 -1.71
N PHE A 281 -8.62 -10.28 -2.98
CA PHE A 281 -9.57 -9.23 -3.35
C PHE A 281 -11.04 -9.67 -3.22
N ALA A 282 -11.35 -10.96 -3.40
CA ALA A 282 -12.70 -11.45 -3.13
C ALA A 282 -13.02 -11.33 -1.64
N ALA A 283 -12.05 -11.67 -0.77
CA ALA A 283 -12.17 -11.53 0.67
C ALA A 283 -12.27 -10.06 1.12
N TYR A 284 -11.44 -9.15 0.58
CA TYR A 284 -11.58 -7.72 0.84
C TYR A 284 -12.93 -7.17 0.42
N ARG A 285 -13.46 -7.58 -0.75
CA ARG A 285 -14.81 -7.18 -1.19
C ARG A 285 -15.92 -7.77 -0.30
N ALA A 286 -15.74 -8.99 0.19
CA ALA A 286 -16.69 -9.59 1.13
C ALA A 286 -16.78 -8.76 2.42
N ILE A 287 -15.64 -8.32 2.97
CA ILE A 287 -15.63 -7.45 4.15
C ILE A 287 -16.18 -6.06 3.79
N ALA A 288 -15.63 -5.41 2.76
CA ALA A 288 -15.87 -4.00 2.44
C ALA A 288 -17.21 -3.65 1.80
N ASN A 289 -17.81 -4.58 1.06
CA ASN A 289 -19.03 -4.29 0.31
C ASN A 289 -20.24 -5.06 0.84
N VAL A 290 -20.02 -6.22 1.47
CA VAL A 290 -21.11 -7.11 1.90
C VAL A 290 -21.27 -7.05 3.41
N TRP A 291 -20.20 -7.36 4.15
CA TRP A 291 -20.27 -7.48 5.60
C TRP A 291 -20.56 -6.12 6.27
N THR A 292 -19.81 -5.07 5.92
CA THR A 292 -20.05 -3.71 6.44
C THR A 292 -21.47 -3.22 6.17
N ALA A 293 -21.97 -3.40 4.94
CA ALA A 293 -23.31 -3.00 4.55
C ALA A 293 -24.41 -3.70 5.37
N ARG A 294 -24.21 -4.99 5.71
CA ARG A 294 -25.16 -5.75 6.54
C ARG A 294 -25.15 -5.36 8.02
N HIS A 295 -24.03 -4.85 8.52
CA HIS A 295 -23.83 -4.58 9.94
C HIS A 295 -23.81 -3.08 10.28
N GLY A 296 -23.88 -2.19 9.28
CA GLY A 296 -23.83 -0.74 9.50
C GLY A 296 -22.47 -0.25 10.01
N GLU A 297 -21.39 -0.94 9.62
CA GLU A 297 -20.04 -0.70 10.13
C GLU A 297 -19.23 0.22 9.22
N HIS A 298 -18.29 0.96 9.82
CA HIS A 298 -17.42 1.90 9.12
C HIS A 298 -15.94 1.61 9.38
N PHE A 299 -15.12 1.76 8.34
CA PHE A 299 -13.68 1.54 8.44
C PHE A 299 -12.96 2.72 9.07
N ALA A 300 -12.02 2.41 9.95
CA ALA A 300 -11.09 3.40 10.50
C ALA A 300 -10.08 3.85 9.44
N GLU A 301 -9.43 4.99 9.71
CA GLU A 301 -8.36 5.53 8.87
C GLU A 301 -7.03 4.80 9.12
N ALA A 302 -7.03 3.49 8.94
CA ALA A 302 -5.89 2.62 9.11
C ALA A 302 -5.75 1.68 7.91
N PRO A 303 -4.52 1.24 7.59
CA PRO A 303 -4.34 0.24 6.55
C PRO A 303 -5.01 -1.07 6.97
N ALA A 304 -5.54 -1.80 5.99
CA ALA A 304 -5.92 -3.19 6.25
C ALA A 304 -4.66 -4.03 6.45
N MET A 305 -4.80 -5.13 7.15
CA MET A 305 -3.69 -6.01 7.49
C MET A 305 -3.99 -7.46 7.11
N GLU A 306 -2.92 -8.20 6.88
CA GLU A 306 -2.97 -9.65 6.67
C GLU A 306 -2.00 -10.28 7.68
N ARG A 307 -2.50 -11.10 8.60
CA ARG A 307 -1.67 -11.90 9.51
C ARG A 307 -1.50 -13.29 8.94
N TYR A 308 -0.27 -13.70 8.68
CA TYR A 308 0.02 -15.02 8.13
C TYR A 308 0.22 -16.05 9.25
N HIS A 309 -0.45 -17.19 9.12
CA HIS A 309 -0.36 -18.30 10.10
C HIS A 309 0.79 -19.27 9.79
N ALA A 310 1.43 -19.10 8.64
CA ALA A 310 2.64 -19.80 8.23
C ALA A 310 3.52 -18.85 7.39
N PRO A 311 4.85 -19.07 7.34
CA PRO A 311 5.77 -18.27 6.53
C PRO A 311 5.31 -18.16 5.06
N PRO A 312 5.01 -16.95 4.54
CA PRO A 312 4.38 -16.78 3.21
C PRO A 312 5.25 -17.33 2.07
N TRP A 313 6.57 -17.19 2.18
CA TRP A 313 7.53 -17.66 1.19
C TRP A 313 7.68 -19.19 1.12
N ARG A 314 7.15 -19.95 2.08
CA ARG A 314 7.22 -21.43 2.06
C ARG A 314 6.18 -22.06 1.12
N ARG A 315 5.14 -21.31 0.74
CA ARG A 315 3.98 -21.80 -0.03
C ARG A 315 3.62 -20.90 -1.22
N MET A 316 4.63 -20.32 -1.88
CA MET A 316 4.43 -19.50 -3.08
C MET A 316 3.70 -20.29 -4.17
N GLY A 317 2.70 -19.67 -4.80
CA GLY A 317 1.84 -20.29 -5.81
C GLY A 317 0.90 -21.39 -5.25
N GLN A 318 0.83 -21.57 -3.93
CA GLN A 318 0.00 -22.58 -3.28
C GLN A 318 -1.04 -21.95 -2.35
N VAL A 319 -1.84 -22.80 -1.70
CA VAL A 319 -2.80 -22.38 -0.68
C VAL A 319 -2.05 -21.77 0.52
N GLN A 320 -2.38 -20.53 0.83
CA GLN A 320 -1.90 -19.80 1.99
C GLN A 320 -2.99 -19.77 3.08
N SER A 321 -2.56 -19.68 4.34
CA SER A 321 -3.45 -19.51 5.49
C SER A 321 -3.11 -18.19 6.18
N PHE A 322 -4.05 -17.24 6.11
CA PHE A 322 -3.88 -15.91 6.69
C PHE A 322 -5.21 -15.28 7.09
N SER A 323 -5.17 -14.44 8.11
CA SER A 323 -6.33 -13.64 8.54
C SER A 323 -6.23 -12.24 7.95
N ILE A 324 -7.26 -11.83 7.20
CA ILE A 324 -7.44 -10.43 6.80
C ILE A 324 -8.09 -9.70 7.96
N MET A 325 -7.54 -8.55 8.34
CA MET A 325 -8.02 -7.70 9.42
C MET A 325 -8.25 -6.30 8.88
N VAL A 326 -9.49 -5.82 8.97
CA VAL A 326 -9.86 -4.45 8.57
C VAL A 326 -10.34 -3.69 9.78
N MET A 327 -9.71 -2.56 10.07
CA MET A 327 -9.96 -1.76 11.28
C MET A 327 -11.29 -1.02 11.17
N LEU A 328 -12.03 -0.97 12.28
CA LEU A 328 -13.33 -0.31 12.39
C LEU A 328 -13.26 0.92 13.30
N ILE A 329 -14.17 1.87 13.08
CA ILE A 329 -14.37 3.06 13.94
C ILE A 329 -15.02 2.65 15.27
#